data_AF-A0A4R3SY86-F1
#
_entry.id   AF-A0A4R3SY86-F1
#
_cell.length_a   1.000
_cell.length_b   1.000
_cell.length_c   1.000
_cell.angle_alpha   90.00
_cell.angle_beta   90.00
_cell.angle_gamma   90.00
#
_symmetry.space_group_name_H-M   'P 1'
#
loop_
_entity.id
_entity.type
_entity.pdbx_description
1 polymer ?
#
loop_
_entity_poly.entity_id
_entity_poly.type
_entity_poly.pdbx_seq_one_letter_code
_entity_poly.pdbx_strand_id
1 'polypeptide(L)'
;MWLSDQSKARLALGVILLGATLFPAALSAAEAMDSTERQLQRCLDDAENASTAGQTGCQDNAANAYDRRMNAAYATLMRDLPANAAAHLRDAQRAWLLFRDTNAKATSALFETRKGTMYVPMQAASQAATVRDRAIELEHLQQILRIEG
;
A
#
# COMPACT_ATOMS: atom_id res chain seq x y z
N MET A 1 -46.17 -39.12 -45.72
CA MET A 1 -47.18 -38.04 -45.78
C MET A 1 -46.77 -37.03 -44.71
N TRP A 2 -45.88 -36.08 -44.95
CA TRP A 2 -45.74 -35.14 -46.08
C TRP A 2 -44.29 -35.04 -46.58
N LEU A 3 -44.16 -35.06 -47.92
CA LEU A 3 -43.06 -34.51 -48.73
C LEU A 3 -43.07 -32.97 -48.54
N SER A 4 -42.07 -32.13 -48.75
CA SER A 4 -40.73 -32.16 -49.34
C SER A 4 -40.27 -30.70 -49.29
N ASP A 5 -38.99 -30.40 -49.08
CA ASP A 5 -38.31 -29.55 -50.04
C ASP A 5 -36.83 -29.90 -50.11
N GLN A 6 -36.40 -30.09 -51.35
CA GLN A 6 -35.07 -30.45 -51.80
C GLN A 6 -34.69 -29.33 -52.75
N SER A 7 -33.66 -28.52 -52.45
CA SER A 7 -32.88 -27.86 -53.50
C SER A 7 -31.58 -27.21 -53.00
N LYS A 8 -30.47 -27.86 -53.37
CA LYS A 8 -29.28 -27.24 -53.98
C LYS A 8 -28.41 -26.33 -53.11
N ALA A 9 -27.29 -26.87 -52.62
CA ALA A 9 -25.96 -26.41 -53.06
C ALA A 9 -24.90 -27.46 -52.69
N ARG A 10 -24.17 -27.92 -53.71
CA ARG A 10 -22.97 -28.74 -53.58
C ARG A 10 -21.78 -27.82 -53.31
N LEU A 11 -20.82 -28.34 -52.52
CA LEU A 11 -19.40 -27.95 -52.40
C LEU A 11 -19.17 -26.59 -51.70
N ALA A 12 -18.25 -26.42 -50.75
CA ALA A 12 -16.93 -27.02 -50.65
C ALA A 12 -16.47 -27.17 -49.18
N LEU A 13 -15.57 -28.12 -48.96
CA LEU A 13 -14.66 -28.15 -47.82
C LEU A 13 -14.02 -26.75 -47.65
N GLY A 14 -14.21 -26.15 -46.48
CA GLY A 14 -13.48 -24.97 -46.04
C GLY A 14 -13.17 -25.13 -44.57
N VAL A 15 -12.00 -25.70 -44.26
CA VAL A 15 -11.43 -25.68 -42.92
C VAL A 15 -11.24 -24.22 -42.51
N ILE A 16 -11.98 -23.78 -41.49
CA ILE A 16 -11.60 -22.59 -40.73
C ILE A 16 -11.46 -23.04 -39.27
N LEU A 17 -10.19 -23.25 -38.90
CA LEU A 17 -9.73 -23.44 -37.54
C LEU A 17 -10.39 -22.40 -36.63
N LEU A 18 -11.22 -22.85 -35.68
CA LEU A 18 -11.64 -21.99 -34.57
C LEU A 18 -10.39 -21.61 -33.78
N GLY A 19 -9.93 -20.37 -33.98
CA GLY A 19 -8.80 -19.80 -33.27
C GLY A 19 -9.03 -19.83 -31.77
N ALA A 20 -8.17 -20.57 -31.07
CA ALA A 20 -8.00 -20.40 -29.63
C ALA A 20 -7.51 -18.97 -29.39
N THR A 21 -8.40 -18.11 -28.90
CA THR A 21 -8.03 -16.79 -28.41
C THR A 21 -7.20 -16.97 -27.15
N LEU A 22 -5.87 -16.92 -27.32
CA LEU A 22 -4.91 -16.73 -26.25
C LEU A 22 -5.29 -15.44 -25.49
N PHE A 23 -5.95 -15.59 -24.33
CA PHE A 23 -6.01 -14.50 -23.35
C PHE A 23 -4.58 -14.26 -22.86
N PRO A 24 -3.95 -13.10 -23.13
CA PRO A 24 -2.70 -12.78 -22.47
C PRO A 24 -2.99 -12.71 -20.97
N ALA A 25 -2.34 -13.58 -20.19
CA ALA A 25 -2.35 -13.44 -18.74
C ALA A 25 -1.76 -12.06 -18.44
N ALA A 26 -2.58 -11.16 -17.91
CA ALA A 26 -2.09 -9.89 -17.40
C ALA A 26 -1.07 -10.21 -16.32
N LEU A 27 0.22 -10.01 -16.62
CA LEU A 27 1.27 -10.06 -15.65
C LEU A 27 0.99 -8.92 -14.68
N SER A 28 0.28 -9.21 -13.60
CA SER A 28 0.12 -8.26 -12.50
C SER A 28 1.51 -8.07 -11.93
N ALA A 29 2.14 -6.94 -12.25
CA ALA A 29 3.27 -6.45 -11.47
C ALA A 29 2.70 -6.16 -10.08
N ALA A 30 2.65 -7.19 -9.23
CA ALA A 30 2.41 -6.99 -7.82
C ALA A 30 3.50 -6.00 -7.38
N GLU A 31 3.11 -4.77 -7.04
CA GLU A 31 4.04 -3.85 -6.40
C GLU A 31 4.69 -4.62 -5.26
N ALA A 32 6.02 -4.70 -5.29
CA ALA A 32 6.74 -5.46 -4.30
C ALA A 32 6.43 -4.84 -2.93
N MET A 33 5.60 -5.55 -2.15
CA MET A 33 5.10 -5.08 -0.86
C MET A 33 6.25 -4.56 -0.02
N ASP A 34 6.10 -3.40 0.60
CA ASP A 34 7.16 -2.78 1.39
C ASP A 34 7.75 -3.74 2.44
N SER A 35 9.04 -3.59 2.75
CA SER A 35 9.75 -4.52 3.65
C SER A 35 9.23 -4.50 5.09
N THR A 36 8.79 -3.34 5.59
CA THR A 36 8.17 -3.21 6.91
C THR A 36 6.77 -3.80 6.89
N GLU A 37 6.01 -3.61 5.81
CA GLU A 37 4.69 -4.24 5.65
C GLU A 37 4.79 -5.77 5.65
N ARG A 38 5.79 -6.33 4.95
CA ARG A 38 6.08 -7.79 5.02
C ARG A 38 6.41 -8.26 6.42
N GLN A 39 7.10 -7.45 7.23
CA GLN A 39 7.41 -7.81 8.62
C GLN A 39 6.16 -7.72 9.50
N LEU A 40 5.32 -6.71 9.28
CA LEU A 40 4.04 -6.55 9.96
C LEU A 40 3.13 -7.76 9.70
N GLN A 41 2.94 -8.16 8.44
CA GLN A 41 2.11 -9.32 8.10
C GLN A 41 2.62 -10.60 8.77
N ARG A 42 3.93 -10.87 8.71
CA ARG A 42 4.52 -12.02 9.43
C ARG A 42 4.27 -11.96 10.94
N CYS A 43 4.31 -10.77 11.55
CA CYS A 43 4.02 -10.61 12.98
C CYS A 43 2.56 -10.91 13.30
N LEU A 44 1.64 -10.41 12.47
CA LEU A 44 0.19 -10.61 12.63
C LEU A 44 -0.25 -12.06 12.38
N ASP A 45 0.42 -12.76 11.46
CA ASP A 45 0.15 -14.17 11.12
C ASP A 45 0.70 -15.16 12.17
N ASP A 46 1.57 -14.69 13.07
CA ASP A 46 2.14 -15.52 14.14
C ASP A 46 1.09 -15.75 15.25
N ALA A 47 0.84 -17.03 15.56
CA ALA A 47 -0.12 -17.44 16.58
C ALA A 47 0.20 -16.88 17.97
N GLU A 48 1.48 -16.62 18.28
CA GLU A 48 1.90 -16.01 19.54
C GLU A 48 1.40 -14.56 19.67
N ASN A 49 1.16 -13.88 18.54
CA ASN A 49 0.63 -12.52 18.49
C ASN A 49 -0.88 -12.47 18.25
N ALA A 50 -1.60 -13.60 18.30
CA ALA A 50 -3.04 -13.65 18.00
C ALA A 50 -3.89 -12.81 18.97
N SER A 51 -3.40 -12.56 20.20
CA SER A 51 -4.08 -11.70 21.16
C SER A 51 -4.18 -10.24 20.69
N THR A 52 -5.18 -9.51 21.16
CA THR A 52 -5.31 -8.07 20.88
C THR A 52 -4.03 -7.29 21.21
N ALA A 53 -3.41 -7.59 22.35
CA ALA A 53 -2.17 -6.94 22.77
C ALA A 53 -1.00 -7.27 21.84
N GLY A 54 -0.89 -8.53 21.40
CA GLY A 54 0.12 -8.96 20.43
C GLY A 54 -0.02 -8.24 19.09
N GLN A 55 -1.25 -8.18 18.55
CA GLN A 55 -1.54 -7.46 17.32
C GLN A 55 -1.22 -5.95 17.44
N THR A 56 -1.57 -5.31 18.56
CA THR A 56 -1.18 -3.91 18.82
C THR A 56 0.34 -3.75 18.83
N GLY A 57 1.07 -4.65 19.49
CA GLY A 57 2.53 -4.66 19.50
C GLY A 57 3.13 -4.80 18.09
N CYS A 58 2.54 -5.62 17.22
CA CYS A 58 2.96 -5.71 15.82
C CYS A 58 2.81 -4.37 15.08
N GLN A 59 1.68 -3.67 15.28
CA GLN A 59 1.43 -2.35 14.68
C GLN A 59 2.40 -1.28 15.20
N ASP A 60 2.66 -1.27 16.52
CA ASP A 60 3.60 -0.32 17.13
C ASP A 60 5.03 -0.55 16.64
N ASN A 61 5.44 -1.81 16.48
CA ASN A 61 6.74 -2.15 15.90
C ASN A 61 6.86 -1.67 14.45
N ALA A 62 5.81 -1.83 13.64
CA ALA A 62 5.77 -1.31 12.28
C ALA A 62 5.84 0.23 12.26
N ALA A 63 5.04 0.91 13.10
CA ALA A 63 5.06 2.36 13.24
C ALA A 63 6.46 2.88 13.59
N ASN A 64 7.14 2.25 14.55
CA ASN A 64 8.51 2.58 14.94
C ASN A 64 9.52 2.37 13.80
N ALA A 65 9.33 1.33 12.99
CA ALA A 65 10.18 1.08 11.83
C ALA A 65 9.98 2.13 10.73
N TYR A 66 8.72 2.49 10.44
CA TYR A 66 8.40 3.57 9.51
C TYR A 66 8.88 4.93 9.99
N ASP A 67 8.80 5.24 11.28
CA ASP A 67 9.32 6.49 11.84
C ASP A 67 10.85 6.61 11.63
N ARG A 68 11.60 5.55 11.90
CA ARG A 68 13.05 5.52 11.63
C ARG A 68 13.36 5.77 10.16
N ARG A 69 12.60 5.15 9.26
CA ARG A 69 12.74 5.30 7.80
C ARG A 69 12.40 6.71 7.34
N MET A 70 11.28 7.25 7.79
CA MET A 70 10.85 8.63 7.55
C MET A 70 11.94 9.61 7.95
N ASN A 71 12.49 9.48 9.16
CA ASN A 71 13.53 10.37 9.66
C ASN A 71 14.84 10.23 8.87
N ALA A 72 15.21 9.03 8.44
CA ALA A 72 16.40 8.80 7.60
C ALA A 72 16.27 9.40 6.19
N ALA A 73 15.10 9.23 5.56
CA ALA A 73 14.80 9.83 4.26
C ALA A 73 14.77 11.36 4.35
N TYR A 74 14.08 11.90 5.37
CA TYR A 74 14.08 13.34 5.66
C TYR A 74 15.49 13.89 5.84
N ALA A 75 16.32 13.26 6.68
CA ALA A 75 17.69 13.70 6.92
C ALA A 75 18.54 13.71 5.64
N THR A 76 18.35 12.71 4.77
CA THR A 76 19.03 12.67 3.46
C THR A 76 18.58 13.80 2.55
N LEU A 77 17.26 14.01 2.40
CA LEU A 77 16.71 15.11 1.61
C LEU A 77 17.19 16.47 2.11
N MET A 78 17.22 16.68 3.42
CA MET A 78 17.69 17.94 4.01
C MET A 78 19.18 18.21 3.79
N ARG A 79 19.98 17.17 3.57
CA ARG A 79 21.41 17.30 3.25
C ARG A 79 21.64 17.59 1.78
N ASP A 80 20.88 16.94 0.90
CA ASP A 80 21.19 16.87 -0.53
C ASP A 80 20.37 17.87 -1.38
N LEU A 81 19.26 18.41 -0.86
CA LEU A 81 18.46 19.43 -1.56
C LEU A 81 19.12 20.82 -1.55
N PRO A 82 18.92 21.63 -2.60
CA PRO A 82 19.22 23.07 -2.57
C PRO A 82 18.52 23.77 -1.40
N ALA A 83 19.16 24.81 -0.85
CA ALA A 83 18.72 25.44 0.40
C ALA A 83 17.26 25.94 0.39
N ASN A 84 16.77 26.47 -0.74
CA ASN A 84 15.38 26.89 -0.89
C ASN A 84 14.40 25.71 -0.88
N ALA A 85 14.69 24.63 -1.60
CA ALA A 85 13.87 23.41 -1.61
C ALA A 85 13.85 22.73 -0.23
N ALA A 86 15.01 22.66 0.43
CA ALA A 86 15.12 22.14 1.79
C ALA A 86 14.30 22.96 2.81
N ALA A 87 14.23 24.28 2.66
CA ALA A 87 13.39 25.13 3.49
C ALA A 87 11.89 24.79 3.34
N HIS A 88 11.40 24.63 2.10
CA HIS A 88 10.02 24.23 1.84
C HIS A 88 9.70 22.84 2.39
N LEU A 89 10.60 21.87 2.23
CA LEU A 89 10.41 20.53 2.78
C LEU A 89 10.36 20.53 4.32
N ARG A 90 11.20 21.34 4.97
CA ARG A 90 11.19 21.48 6.43
C ARG A 90 9.85 22.01 6.94
N ASP A 91 9.30 23.02 6.27
CA ASP A 91 8.00 23.59 6.66
C ASP A 91 6.86 22.59 6.42
N ALA A 92 6.89 21.86 5.30
CA ALA A 92 5.96 20.76 5.05
C ALA A 92 6.04 19.66 6.13
N GLN A 93 7.26 19.26 6.54
CA GLN A 93 7.47 18.26 7.59
C GLN A 93 6.95 18.74 8.95
N ARG A 94 7.14 20.01 9.31
CA ARG A 94 6.60 20.60 10.55
C ARG A 94 5.07 20.63 10.54
N ALA A 95 4.49 21.04 9.42
CA ALA A 95 3.03 21.02 9.26
C ALA A 95 2.48 19.58 9.35
N TRP A 96 3.19 18.61 8.76
CA TRP A 96 2.82 17.21 8.86
C TRP A 96 2.89 16.67 10.30
N LEU A 97 3.89 17.06 11.11
CA LEU A 97 3.94 16.67 12.52
C LEU A 97 2.73 17.19 13.31
N LEU A 98 2.33 18.45 13.08
CA LEU A 98 1.12 19.01 13.67
C LEU A 98 -0.13 18.24 13.22
N PHE A 99 -0.25 17.94 11.92
CA PHE A 99 -1.32 17.10 11.40
C PHE A 99 -1.33 15.72 12.06
N ARG A 100 -0.20 15.01 12.12
CA ARG A 100 -0.08 13.68 12.74
C ARG A 100 -0.62 13.70 14.16
N ASP A 101 -0.17 14.65 14.97
CA ASP A 101 -0.52 14.72 16.39
C ASP A 101 -1.99 15.11 16.60
N THR A 102 -2.53 16.02 15.79
CA THR A 102 -3.94 16.42 15.85
C THR A 102 -4.87 15.35 15.29
N ASN A 103 -4.48 14.69 14.21
CA ASN A 103 -5.19 13.56 13.62
C ASN A 103 -5.22 12.38 14.59
N ALA A 104 -4.11 12.07 15.27
CA ALA A 104 -4.08 11.01 16.28
C ALA A 104 -5.10 11.25 17.41
N LYS A 105 -5.29 12.50 17.86
CA LYS A 105 -6.33 12.86 18.84
C LYS A 105 -7.73 12.66 18.27
N ALA A 106 -7.99 13.12 17.04
CA ALA A 106 -9.28 12.96 16.39
C ALA A 106 -9.65 11.48 16.17
N THR A 107 -8.69 10.69 15.70
CA THR A 107 -8.82 9.24 15.54
C THR A 107 -9.03 8.55 16.89
N SER A 108 -8.29 8.93 17.93
CA SER A 108 -8.48 8.37 19.29
C SER A 108 -9.90 8.64 19.81
N ALA A 109 -10.38 9.88 19.66
CA ALA A 109 -11.75 10.24 20.06
C ALA A 109 -12.80 9.41 19.30
N LEU A 110 -12.60 9.10 18.02
CA LEU A 110 -13.47 8.18 17.28
C LEU A 110 -13.45 6.78 17.90
N PHE A 111 -12.28 6.22 18.18
CA PHE A 111 -12.16 4.86 18.74
C PHE A 111 -12.70 4.75 20.18
N GLU A 112 -12.63 5.81 20.99
CA GLU A 112 -13.25 5.89 22.32
C GLU A 112 -14.78 5.72 22.28
N THR A 113 -15.43 6.07 21.15
CA THR A 113 -16.87 5.83 20.97
C THR A 113 -17.23 4.38 20.64
N ARG A 114 -16.24 3.50 20.46
CA ARG A 114 -16.42 2.09 20.11
C ARG A 114 -16.23 1.20 21.33
N LYS A 115 -16.83 0.01 21.30
CA LYS A 115 -16.76 -1.00 22.38
C LYS A 115 -16.17 -2.29 21.83
N GLY A 116 -15.33 -2.95 22.64
CA GLY A 116 -14.68 -4.20 22.29
C GLY A 116 -13.20 -4.02 21.97
N THR A 117 -12.41 -5.03 22.35
CA THR A 117 -10.94 -4.97 22.26
C THR A 117 -10.44 -4.99 20.82
N MET A 118 -11.23 -5.45 19.85
CA MET A 118 -10.86 -5.46 18.42
C MET A 118 -10.46 -4.09 17.88
N TYR A 119 -11.00 -3.01 18.46
CA TYR A 119 -10.72 -1.64 18.02
C TYR A 119 -9.33 -1.14 18.42
N VAL A 120 -8.69 -1.75 19.42
CA VAL A 120 -7.35 -1.34 19.90
C VAL A 120 -6.27 -1.54 18.83
N PRO A 121 -6.09 -2.73 18.22
CA PRO A 121 -5.13 -2.93 17.14
C PRO A 121 -5.55 -2.19 15.86
N MET A 122 -6.85 -1.97 15.63
CA MET A 122 -7.31 -1.13 14.51
C MET A 122 -6.85 0.33 14.66
N GLN A 123 -6.91 0.89 15.87
CA GLN A 123 -6.40 2.22 16.15
C GLN A 123 -4.88 2.30 15.98
N ALA A 124 -4.15 1.29 16.49
CA ALA A 124 -2.70 1.21 16.30
C ALA A 124 -2.33 1.14 14.80
N ALA A 125 -3.04 0.31 14.03
CA ALA A 125 -2.86 0.20 12.58
C ALA A 125 -3.10 1.53 11.85
N SER A 126 -4.15 2.28 12.22
CA SER A 126 -4.43 3.61 11.66
C SER A 126 -3.30 4.61 11.93
N GLN A 127 -2.69 4.55 13.12
CA GLN A 127 -1.56 5.40 13.48
C GLN A 127 -0.30 4.98 12.72
N ALA A 128 -0.01 3.68 12.63
CA ALA A 128 1.10 3.15 11.85
C ALA A 128 1.01 3.53 10.37
N ALA A 129 -0.20 3.46 9.77
CA ALA A 129 -0.45 3.87 8.39
C ALA A 129 -0.10 5.34 8.14
N THR A 130 -0.44 6.24 9.06
CA THR A 130 -0.12 7.67 8.93
C THR A 130 1.39 7.90 8.82
N VAL A 131 2.18 7.17 9.61
CA VAL A 131 3.65 7.26 9.59
C VAL A 131 4.24 6.57 8.36
N ARG A 132 3.70 5.40 7.98
CA ARG A 132 4.07 4.68 6.75
C ARG A 132 3.96 5.58 5.53
N ASP A 133 2.81 6.22 5.34
CA ASP A 133 2.54 6.97 4.12
C ASP A 133 3.53 8.13 3.97
N ARG A 134 3.86 8.80 5.09
CA ARG A 134 4.91 9.85 5.10
C ARG A 134 6.30 9.30 4.83
N ALA A 135 6.64 8.13 5.40
CA ALA A 135 7.93 7.49 5.14
C ALA A 135 8.09 7.19 3.64
N ILE A 136 7.08 6.57 3.03
CA ILE A 136 7.07 6.23 1.60
C ILE A 136 7.16 7.48 0.72
N GLU A 137 6.40 8.55 1.06
CA GLU A 137 6.47 9.82 0.34
C GLU A 137 7.90 10.39 0.33
N LEU A 138 8.55 10.46 1.50
CA LEU A 138 9.91 11.00 1.60
C LEU A 138 10.95 10.11 0.92
N GLU A 139 10.81 8.79 1.02
CA GLU A 139 11.67 7.84 0.31
C GLU A 139 11.52 7.97 -1.21
N HIS A 140 10.32 8.22 -1.71
CA HIS A 140 10.07 8.48 -3.12
C HIS A 140 10.73 9.79 -3.59
N LEU A 141 10.60 10.87 -2.83
CA LEU A 141 11.30 12.13 -3.12
C LEU A 141 12.82 11.94 -3.11
N GLN A 142 13.34 11.16 -2.17
CA GLN A 142 14.76 10.83 -2.09
C GLN A 142 15.21 10.03 -3.31
N GLN A 143 14.38 9.11 -3.81
CA GLN A 143 14.67 8.36 -5.03
C GLN A 143 14.72 9.28 -6.26
N ILE A 144 13.76 10.21 -6.39
CA ILE A 144 13.76 11.19 -7.49
C ILE A 144 15.04 12.01 -7.48
N LEU A 145 15.46 12.51 -6.31
CA LEU A 145 16.69 13.31 -6.16
C LEU A 145 17.94 12.57 -6.66
N ARG A 146 17.97 11.22 -6.56
CA ARG A 146 19.09 10.37 -6.98
C ARG A 146 19.10 10.03 -8.48
N ILE A 147 18.07 10.39 -9.25
CA ILE A 147 18.04 10.10 -10.69
C ILE A 147 19.03 11.00 -11.44
N GLU A 148 19.24 12.22 -10.96
CA GLU A 148 20.06 13.24 -11.62
C GLU A 148 21.26 13.71 -10.77
N GLY A 149 21.42 13.20 -9.55
CA GLY A 149 22.52 13.50 -8.62
C GLY A 149 23.53 12.37 -8.52
#